data_AF-A0A2G8JCA3-F1
#
_entry.id   AF-A0A2G8JCA3-F1
#
_cell.length_a   1.000
_cell.length_b   1.000
_cell.length_c   1.000
_cell.angle_alpha   90.00
_cell.angle_beta   90.00
_cell.angle_gamma   90.00
#
_symmetry.space_group_name_H-M   'P 1'
#
loop_
_entity.id
_entity.type
_entity.pdbx_description
1 polymer ?
#
loop_
_entity_poly.entity_id
_entity_poly.type
_entity_poly.pdbx_seq_one_letter_code
_entity_poly.pdbx_strand_id
1 'polypeptide(L)'
;MLKNRKYLRWFDVLNNAFSLPTSGTTPPPIIYKRVSSFVWVWDDRGTGATRGITVWRPQAVQSGFYALGDVGIPHTNSPAPEGSAILVKAIESDALHPPVAFSEVWRDVDSGGQYDGRILKMLPKSGYTCLGFVAVQSWTTDPDLDLFRCVKNEFVTAGAGTYSFLWNDVGSESAGAVSLFQNLPSGSDTFALDANTFSAIPKHSDIVGSPALLNGRIVKNHQDINLGLPEAAVNVYETTDMSLIWNDKGTGAIIGLSVWRSKGKSTTYSLGDIAYPRTEGEPNRGFVVKAVNDDALGVPVDFREIYRTSGTGSEWDGSFHQPVCSAGYRALGHVAVRGFSKPAADSVRCIKDEYTTPGEWKFIWNDETSGGHQRCTVYEAIAQDIKGQSVQAMSAVQSHSAMPTGAYVLKTSAVNYLSGKAATKYTIQNVVYNFDDRKIMDSDPESITRTTLVNQGSTEQSASRTLSYQYAEEYSWGNSAGLEIGVETSISTGIPFIVSGEVKVSTSASYTHEWGGKTTETHTDSIAVTVTVQPSSSKVAEVVGNRYTIDLPYTATMITHYVDGTTGKREDFSGTFRGVEVNDIRVIYQPDIILQ
;
A
#
# COMPACT_ATOMS: atom_id res chain seq x y z
N MET A 1 -43.08 -27.32 -52.11
CA MET A 1 -42.58 -26.13 -52.83
C MET A 1 -41.49 -25.47 -51.98
N LEU A 2 -40.29 -25.30 -52.57
CA LEU A 2 -39.28 -24.23 -52.39
C LEU A 2 -38.84 -23.86 -50.95
N LYS A 3 -37.64 -24.29 -50.51
CA LYS A 3 -36.30 -23.62 -50.57
C LYS A 3 -35.93 -22.98 -49.21
N ASN A 4 -35.01 -23.57 -48.44
CA ASN A 4 -33.54 -23.36 -48.43
C ASN A 4 -33.05 -22.11 -47.65
N ARG A 5 -32.36 -22.39 -46.52
CA ARG A 5 -30.99 -21.95 -46.15
C ARG A 5 -30.67 -20.48 -45.77
N LYS A 6 -30.13 -20.35 -44.53
CA LYS A 6 -28.83 -19.75 -44.10
C LYS A 6 -28.84 -18.52 -43.14
N TYR A 7 -28.27 -18.79 -41.95
CA TYR A 7 -27.24 -18.03 -41.16
C TYR A 7 -27.52 -16.66 -40.50
N LEU A 8 -26.89 -16.52 -39.31
CA LEU A 8 -26.58 -15.36 -38.44
C LEU A 8 -27.57 -15.17 -37.27
N ARG A 9 -27.23 -15.10 -35.97
CA ARG A 9 -26.02 -15.04 -35.10
C ARG A 9 -26.52 -15.45 -33.69
N TRP A 10 -26.00 -16.37 -32.87
CA TRP A 10 -24.67 -16.49 -32.23
C TRP A 10 -24.15 -15.25 -31.46
N PHE A 11 -25.02 -14.47 -30.81
CA PHE A 11 -24.55 -13.39 -29.91
C PHE A 11 -25.31 -13.15 -28.59
N ASP A 12 -26.39 -13.87 -28.26
CA ASP A 12 -27.24 -13.52 -27.09
C ASP A 12 -27.38 -14.60 -25.99
N VAL A 13 -26.41 -15.52 -25.84
CA VAL A 13 -26.43 -16.53 -24.73
C VAL A 13 -25.12 -16.60 -23.96
N LEU A 14 -24.39 -15.48 -23.87
CA LEU A 14 -23.26 -15.32 -22.95
C LEU A 14 -23.51 -14.07 -22.11
N ASN A 15 -24.29 -14.20 -21.03
CA ASN A 15 -24.28 -13.21 -19.95
C ASN A 15 -24.78 -13.72 -18.60
N ASN A 16 -25.00 -15.03 -18.42
CA ASN A 16 -25.30 -15.58 -17.10
C ASN A 16 -24.57 -16.91 -16.92
N ALA A 17 -23.84 -17.00 -15.80
CA ALA A 17 -23.03 -18.12 -15.32
C ALA A 17 -21.54 -18.09 -15.72
N PHE A 18 -20.76 -17.26 -15.03
CA PHE A 18 -19.42 -17.61 -14.50
C PHE A 18 -18.97 -16.52 -13.52
N SER A 19 -19.69 -16.38 -12.40
CA SER A 19 -19.07 -15.81 -11.19
C SER A 19 -18.39 -16.96 -10.48
N LEU A 20 -17.08 -17.12 -10.69
CA LEU A 20 -16.25 -17.95 -9.82
C LEU A 20 -16.44 -17.48 -8.37
N PRO A 21 -16.64 -18.38 -7.40
CA PRO A 21 -16.68 -17.98 -6.00
C PRO A 21 -15.28 -17.48 -5.63
N THR A 22 -15.16 -16.16 -5.42
CA THR A 22 -14.00 -15.57 -4.78
C THR A 22 -13.85 -16.24 -3.42
N SER A 23 -12.71 -16.89 -3.19
CA SER A 23 -12.32 -17.51 -1.92
C SER A 23 -12.74 -16.67 -0.72
N GLY A 24 -13.58 -17.25 0.14
CA GLY A 24 -14.22 -16.57 1.27
C GLY A 24 -13.27 -16.17 2.40
N THR A 25 -12.79 -14.94 2.35
CA THR A 25 -12.50 -14.15 3.55
C THR A 25 -13.29 -12.85 3.45
N THR A 26 -14.27 -12.67 4.33
CA THR A 26 -14.97 -11.39 4.46
C THR A 26 -13.93 -10.29 4.67
N PRO A 27 -13.99 -9.17 3.91
CA PRO A 27 -13.06 -8.06 4.09
C PRO A 27 -13.08 -7.60 5.55
N PRO A 28 -11.93 -7.29 6.17
CA PRO A 28 -11.91 -6.80 7.53
C PRO A 28 -12.61 -5.44 7.60
N PRO A 29 -13.33 -5.12 8.68
CA PRO A 29 -14.08 -3.86 8.80
C PRO A 29 -13.15 -2.63 8.81
N ILE A 30 -11.94 -2.79 9.35
CA ILE A 30 -10.91 -1.76 9.45
C ILE A 30 -9.58 -2.34 9.00
N ILE A 31 -8.84 -1.56 8.22
CA ILE A 31 -7.43 -1.80 7.94
C ILE A 31 -6.59 -0.79 8.70
N TYR A 32 -5.39 -1.18 9.13
CA TYR A 32 -4.50 -0.30 9.87
C TYR A 32 -3.10 -0.24 9.26
N LYS A 33 -2.42 0.89 9.44
CA LYS A 33 -1.07 1.14 8.96
C LYS A 33 -0.21 1.63 10.10
N ARG A 34 0.99 1.05 10.26
CA ARG A 34 2.02 1.61 11.13
C ARG A 34 2.77 2.72 10.39
N VAL A 35 2.93 3.88 11.03
CA VAL A 35 3.63 5.06 10.50
C VAL A 35 4.74 5.50 11.44
N SER A 36 5.84 5.99 10.87
CA SER A 36 6.96 6.62 11.59
C SER A 36 7.13 8.10 11.22
N SER A 37 6.17 8.68 10.49
CA SER A 37 6.16 10.11 10.16
C SER A 37 5.21 10.85 11.08
N PHE A 38 5.71 11.92 11.68
CA PHE A 38 5.01 12.70 12.68
C PHE A 38 5.16 14.19 12.42
N VAL A 39 4.20 14.98 12.89
CA VAL A 39 4.32 16.43 13.00
C VAL A 39 4.34 16.83 14.46
N TRP A 40 5.24 17.74 14.82
CA TRP A 40 5.34 18.25 16.19
C TRP A 40 4.06 19.03 16.52
N VAL A 41 3.52 18.82 17.73
CA VAL A 41 2.30 19.49 18.19
C VAL A 41 2.58 20.45 19.33
N TRP A 42 3.24 19.99 20.38
CA TRP A 42 3.50 20.77 21.59
C TRP A 42 4.61 20.12 22.42
N ASP A 43 5.38 20.91 23.17
CA ASP A 43 6.27 20.42 24.23
C ASP A 43 6.26 21.37 25.44
N ASP A 44 6.64 20.85 26.60
CA ASP A 44 6.57 21.56 27.89
C ASP A 44 7.74 22.51 28.16
N ARG A 45 8.43 22.95 27.12
CA ARG A 45 9.63 23.78 27.26
C ARG A 45 9.30 25.12 27.89
N GLY A 46 10.09 25.47 28.90
CA GLY A 46 9.92 26.72 29.65
C GLY A 46 8.88 26.65 30.76
N THR A 47 8.11 25.55 30.88
CA THR A 47 7.04 25.46 31.89
C THR A 47 7.54 25.26 33.32
N GLY A 48 8.81 24.91 33.52
CA GLY A 48 9.36 24.57 34.84
C GLY A 48 8.99 23.18 35.36
N ALA A 49 8.20 22.40 34.61
CA ALA A 49 7.83 21.03 34.98
C ALA A 49 9.07 20.17 35.28
N THR A 50 8.97 19.33 36.31
CA THR A 50 10.07 18.48 36.80
C THR A 50 10.43 17.34 35.84
N ARG A 51 9.54 17.02 34.90
CA ARG A 51 9.71 16.00 33.86
C ARG A 51 9.34 16.64 32.52
N GLY A 52 9.95 16.16 31.45
CA GLY A 52 9.73 16.67 30.09
C GLY A 52 8.70 15.88 29.29
N ILE A 53 8.04 16.52 28.34
CA ILE A 53 7.15 15.88 27.36
C ILE A 53 7.23 16.58 26.01
N THR A 54 7.21 15.81 24.93
CA THR A 54 6.98 16.28 23.57
C THR A 54 5.84 15.47 22.97
N VAL A 55 4.85 16.15 22.41
CA VAL A 55 3.68 15.54 21.77
C VAL A 55 3.78 15.65 20.27
N TRP A 56 3.58 14.52 19.61
CA TRP A 56 3.72 14.32 18.17
C TRP A 56 2.42 13.76 17.59
N ARG A 57 1.97 14.29 16.45
CA ARG A 57 0.80 13.78 15.74
C ARG A 57 1.21 12.86 14.59
N PRO A 58 0.69 11.61 14.52
CA PRO A 58 0.91 10.74 13.37
C PRO A 58 0.39 11.37 12.07
N GLN A 59 1.21 11.35 11.01
CA GLN A 59 0.86 12.03 9.76
C GLN A 59 0.11 11.10 8.78
N ALA A 60 -1.17 11.41 8.53
CA ALA A 60 -2.03 10.69 7.60
C ALA A 60 -2.05 11.33 6.19
N VAL A 61 -1.11 10.94 5.33
CA VAL A 61 -1.03 11.46 3.93
C VAL A 61 -1.76 10.54 2.93
N GLN A 62 -2.03 9.29 3.32
CA GLN A 62 -2.91 8.44 2.54
C GLN A 62 -4.35 8.79 2.84
N SER A 63 -5.15 8.98 1.81
CA SER A 63 -6.55 9.33 2.02
C SER A 63 -7.34 8.22 2.68
N GLY A 64 -8.23 8.63 3.58
CA GLY A 64 -9.06 7.74 4.38
C GLY A 64 -8.33 6.99 5.50
N PHE A 65 -7.04 7.25 5.72
CA PHE A 65 -6.35 6.87 6.95
C PHE A 65 -6.44 8.01 7.96
N TYR A 66 -6.67 7.68 9.22
CA TYR A 66 -6.87 8.67 10.28
C TYR A 66 -6.16 8.24 11.57
N ALA A 67 -5.72 9.23 12.36
CA ALA A 67 -5.08 8.97 13.63
C ALA A 67 -6.11 8.56 14.70
N LEU A 68 -5.66 7.71 15.63
CA LEU A 68 -6.44 7.31 16.81
C LEU A 68 -6.20 8.21 18.04
N GLY A 69 -5.25 9.14 17.92
CA GLY A 69 -4.79 10.06 18.95
C GLY A 69 -3.38 10.56 18.65
N ASP A 70 -2.87 11.45 19.49
CA ASP A 70 -1.47 11.91 19.43
C ASP A 70 -0.57 11.00 20.29
N VAL A 71 0.75 11.13 20.09
CA VAL A 71 1.81 10.34 20.74
C VAL A 71 2.61 11.24 21.68
N GLY A 72 2.84 10.80 22.92
CA GLY A 72 3.69 11.52 23.88
C GLY A 72 5.05 10.85 24.06
N ILE A 73 6.12 11.64 24.08
CA ILE A 73 7.49 11.21 24.36
C ILE A 73 7.99 11.88 25.64
N PRO A 74 8.46 11.14 26.67
CA PRO A 74 8.76 11.65 28.01
C PRO A 74 10.07 12.46 28.11
N HIS A 75 10.29 13.37 27.15
CA HIS A 75 11.41 14.29 27.07
C HIS A 75 10.95 15.60 26.42
N THR A 76 11.36 16.75 26.95
CA THR A 76 11.15 18.07 26.32
C THR A 76 12.03 18.19 25.07
N ASN A 77 11.51 18.85 24.01
CA ASN A 77 12.24 19.06 22.75
C ASN A 77 12.82 17.76 22.15
N SER A 78 12.10 16.66 22.30
CA SER A 78 12.53 15.36 21.78
C SER A 78 12.37 15.34 20.26
N PRO A 79 13.23 14.63 19.49
CA PRO A 79 12.95 14.33 18.08
C PRO A 79 11.65 13.49 17.94
N ALA A 80 11.21 13.32 16.70
CA ALA A 80 10.07 12.45 16.40
C ALA A 80 10.31 11.02 16.93
N PRO A 81 9.26 10.30 17.38
CA PRO A 81 9.39 8.95 17.92
C PRO A 81 10.10 7.98 16.94
N GLU A 82 11.01 7.16 17.45
CA GLU A 82 11.56 6.02 16.69
C GLU A 82 10.54 4.88 16.52
N GLY A 83 9.53 4.83 17.42
CA GLY A 83 8.44 3.87 17.38
C GLY A 83 7.33 4.25 16.38
N SER A 84 6.57 3.26 15.92
CA SER A 84 5.47 3.49 14.98
C SER A 84 4.13 3.72 15.66
N ALA A 85 3.35 4.68 15.17
CA ALA A 85 1.95 4.88 15.53
C ALA A 85 1.02 4.18 14.54
N ILE A 86 -0.25 3.97 14.91
CA ILE A 86 -1.25 3.37 14.02
C ILE A 86 -2.16 4.45 13.42
N LEU A 87 -2.32 4.41 12.10
CA LEU A 87 -3.43 5.03 11.39
C LEU A 87 -4.45 3.95 10.99
N VAL A 88 -5.74 4.30 11.01
CA VAL A 88 -6.84 3.38 10.67
C VAL A 88 -7.63 3.88 9.46
N LYS A 89 -8.11 2.94 8.65
CA LYS A 89 -8.98 3.19 7.50
C LYS A 89 -10.16 2.22 7.53
N ALA A 90 -11.37 2.75 7.39
CA ALA A 90 -12.59 1.96 7.34
C ALA A 90 -12.72 1.29 5.95
N ILE A 91 -13.05 0.00 5.96
CA ILE A 91 -13.54 -0.72 4.77
C ILE A 91 -15.06 -0.80 4.84
N GLU A 92 -15.57 -1.13 6.02
CA GLU A 92 -17.00 -0.99 6.32
C GLU A 92 -17.29 0.46 6.67
N SER A 93 -18.21 1.09 5.94
CA SER A 93 -18.50 2.53 6.05
C SER A 93 -18.84 3.04 7.46
N ASP A 94 -19.34 2.16 8.34
CA ASP A 94 -19.78 2.50 9.71
C ASP A 94 -18.72 2.16 10.78
N ALA A 95 -17.56 1.59 10.40
CA ALA A 95 -16.58 1.08 11.34
C ALA A 95 -15.78 2.16 12.10
N LEU A 96 -15.67 3.35 11.51
CA LEU A 96 -14.98 4.51 12.07
C LEU A 96 -15.89 5.74 12.02
N HIS A 97 -15.77 6.62 13.01
CA HIS A 97 -16.50 7.88 13.04
C HIS A 97 -15.60 9.00 13.60
N PRO A 98 -15.64 10.23 13.07
CA PRO A 98 -14.97 11.36 13.73
C PRO A 98 -15.42 11.51 15.19
N PRO A 99 -14.58 12.01 16.10
CA PRO A 99 -15.08 12.49 17.38
C PRO A 99 -16.18 13.54 17.15
N VAL A 100 -17.17 13.61 18.05
CA VAL A 100 -18.26 14.59 17.94
C VAL A 100 -17.90 15.94 18.58
N ALA A 101 -16.91 15.94 19.47
CA ALA A 101 -16.39 17.11 20.16
C ALA A 101 -15.08 16.75 20.90
N PHE A 102 -14.44 17.77 21.45
CA PHE A 102 -13.36 17.62 22.43
C PHE A 102 -13.83 18.05 23.82
N SER A 103 -13.26 17.45 24.86
CA SER A 103 -13.35 17.94 26.23
C SER A 103 -11.97 18.32 26.70
N GLU A 104 -11.80 19.54 27.19
CA GLU A 104 -10.53 19.99 27.76
C GLU A 104 -10.22 19.23 29.05
N VAL A 105 -9.01 18.69 29.13
CA VAL A 105 -8.47 18.02 30.33
C VAL A 105 -7.56 18.97 31.07
N TRP A 106 -6.74 19.69 30.32
CA TRP A 106 -5.74 20.60 30.86
C TRP A 106 -5.37 21.67 29.83
N ARG A 107 -4.95 22.82 30.36
CA ARG A 107 -4.40 23.96 29.65
C ARG A 107 -3.26 24.52 30.48
N ASP A 108 -2.18 24.95 29.85
CA ASP A 108 -0.96 25.43 30.49
C ASP A 108 -1.05 26.87 31.03
N VAL A 109 -2.22 27.27 31.54
CA VAL A 109 -2.45 28.62 32.11
C VAL A 109 -1.47 28.87 33.24
N ASP A 110 -0.78 30.02 33.20
CA ASP A 110 0.23 30.44 34.17
C ASP A 110 1.49 29.54 34.23
N SER A 111 1.65 28.59 33.31
CA SER A 111 2.82 27.70 33.31
C SER A 111 4.15 28.38 33.00
N GLY A 112 4.13 29.56 32.37
CA GLY A 112 5.34 30.23 31.86
C GLY A 112 5.98 29.53 30.64
N GLY A 113 5.30 28.54 30.07
CA GLY A 113 5.76 27.78 28.91
C GLY A 113 6.02 28.65 27.67
N GLN A 114 6.93 28.19 26.81
CA GLN A 114 7.21 28.85 25.53
C GLN A 114 6.03 28.74 24.55
N TYR A 115 5.17 27.73 24.73
CA TYR A 115 4.08 27.41 23.82
C TYR A 115 2.77 27.17 24.57
N ASP A 116 1.75 27.95 24.24
CA ASP A 116 0.39 27.77 24.73
C ASP A 116 -0.17 26.40 24.30
N GLY A 117 -0.48 25.55 25.26
CA GLY A 117 -0.82 24.14 25.05
C GLY A 117 -2.09 23.71 25.76
N ARG A 118 -2.85 22.82 25.11
CA ARG A 118 -3.97 22.11 25.73
C ARG A 118 -3.89 20.62 25.47
N ILE A 119 -4.37 19.84 26.45
CA ILE A 119 -4.61 18.41 26.34
C ILE A 119 -6.11 18.16 26.33
N LEU A 120 -6.60 17.49 25.29
CA LEU A 120 -8.01 17.30 25.02
C LEU A 120 -8.36 15.82 24.94
N LYS A 121 -9.50 15.46 25.53
CA LYS A 121 -10.15 14.17 25.37
C LYS A 121 -11.05 14.20 24.14
N MET A 122 -10.91 13.24 23.24
CA MET A 122 -11.85 13.02 22.15
C MET A 122 -13.16 12.42 22.67
N LEU A 123 -14.30 13.02 22.31
CA LEU A 123 -15.63 12.53 22.69
C LEU A 123 -16.22 11.71 21.54
N PRO A 124 -16.50 10.41 21.73
CA PRO A 124 -17.06 9.56 20.68
C PRO A 124 -18.56 9.80 20.49
N LYS A 125 -19.05 9.50 19.28
CA LYS A 125 -20.49 9.26 19.05
C LYS A 125 -20.93 8.00 19.82
N SER A 126 -22.20 7.94 20.23
CA SER A 126 -22.78 6.72 20.81
C SER A 126 -22.53 5.50 19.90
N GLY A 127 -22.05 4.39 20.50
CA GLY A 127 -21.65 3.18 19.78
C GLY A 127 -20.16 3.13 19.36
N TYR A 128 -19.39 4.19 19.64
CA TYR A 128 -17.97 4.28 19.33
C TYR A 128 -17.13 4.57 20.59
N THR A 129 -15.84 4.29 20.48
CA THR A 129 -14.82 4.55 21.51
C THR A 129 -13.61 5.22 20.86
N CYS A 130 -13.16 6.35 21.38
CA CYS A 130 -11.90 6.98 20.95
C CYS A 130 -10.75 6.37 21.75
N LEU A 131 -9.66 5.99 21.06
CA LEU A 131 -8.58 5.18 21.63
C LEU A 131 -7.37 6.03 22.10
N GLY A 132 -7.52 7.35 22.15
CA GLY A 132 -6.44 8.27 22.47
C GLY A 132 -6.92 9.68 22.78
N PHE A 133 -6.00 10.50 23.28
CA PHE A 133 -6.16 11.92 23.55
C PHE A 133 -5.30 12.71 22.55
N VAL A 134 -5.53 14.02 22.48
CA VAL A 134 -4.84 14.91 21.53
C VAL A 134 -4.29 16.13 22.24
N ALA A 135 -3.22 16.70 21.70
CA ALA A 135 -2.73 18.01 22.10
C ALA A 135 -3.05 19.06 21.02
N VAL A 136 -3.06 20.32 21.43
CA VAL A 136 -3.14 21.45 20.50
C VAL A 136 -2.32 22.63 21.02
N GLN A 137 -1.58 23.27 20.11
CA GLN A 137 -0.84 24.50 20.39
C GLN A 137 -1.77 25.72 20.28
N SER A 138 -2.77 25.80 21.14
CA SER A 138 -3.71 26.92 21.21
C SER A 138 -4.55 26.81 22.48
N TRP A 139 -4.89 27.95 23.08
CA TRP A 139 -5.86 28.03 24.19
C TRP A 139 -7.33 28.09 23.76
N THR A 140 -7.61 28.42 22.51
CA THR A 140 -8.97 28.77 22.08
C THR A 140 -9.45 27.97 20.89
N THR A 141 -8.52 27.49 20.05
CA THR A 141 -8.84 26.77 18.82
C THR A 141 -8.62 25.28 19.01
N ASP A 142 -9.64 24.49 18.73
CA ASP A 142 -9.56 23.03 18.74
C ASP A 142 -8.99 22.51 17.40
N PRO A 143 -8.37 21.32 17.38
CA PRO A 143 -8.03 20.64 16.13
C PRO A 143 -9.28 20.35 15.28
N ASP A 144 -9.09 20.16 13.99
CA ASP A 144 -10.15 19.65 13.12
C ASP A 144 -10.54 18.22 13.55
N LEU A 145 -11.84 17.98 13.74
CA LEU A 145 -12.40 16.68 14.10
C LEU A 145 -12.08 15.62 13.03
N ASP A 146 -11.96 16.03 11.77
CA ASP A 146 -11.71 15.11 10.66
C ASP A 146 -10.31 14.50 10.66
N LEU A 147 -9.39 15.02 11.46
CA LEU A 147 -8.05 14.44 11.61
C LEU A 147 -8.05 13.09 12.33
N PHE A 148 -9.09 12.81 13.12
CA PHE A 148 -9.13 11.66 14.04
C PHE A 148 -10.34 10.76 13.80
N ARG A 149 -10.22 9.49 14.19
CA ARG A 149 -11.36 8.57 14.19
C ARG A 149 -11.47 7.82 15.51
N CYS A 150 -12.70 7.72 15.98
CA CYS A 150 -13.11 6.82 17.03
C CYS A 150 -13.63 5.53 16.38
N VAL A 151 -13.44 4.41 17.08
CA VAL A 151 -13.63 3.06 16.56
C VAL A 151 -14.95 2.50 17.08
N LYS A 152 -15.73 1.83 16.24
CA LYS A 152 -16.98 1.20 16.67
C LYS A 152 -16.71 0.18 17.78
N ASN A 153 -17.54 0.14 18.81
CA ASN A 153 -17.24 -0.57 20.07
C ASN A 153 -16.91 -2.06 19.89
N GLU A 154 -17.50 -2.72 18.90
CA GLU A 154 -17.26 -4.13 18.59
C GLU A 154 -15.84 -4.42 18.04
N PHE A 155 -15.12 -3.40 17.56
CA PHE A 155 -13.75 -3.52 17.03
C PHE A 155 -12.68 -3.12 18.05
N VAL A 156 -13.08 -2.94 19.30
CA VAL A 156 -12.23 -2.50 20.41
C VAL A 156 -12.14 -3.64 21.44
N THR A 157 -10.96 -3.83 22.03
CA THR A 157 -10.77 -4.73 23.18
C THR A 157 -10.64 -3.90 24.46
N ALA A 158 -11.32 -4.33 25.52
CA ALA A 158 -11.32 -3.67 26.83
C ALA A 158 -10.66 -4.59 27.87
N GLY A 159 -9.90 -4.01 28.80
CA GLY A 159 -9.19 -4.79 29.84
C GLY A 159 -7.88 -5.44 29.36
N ALA A 160 -7.49 -5.19 28.11
CA ALA A 160 -6.30 -5.76 27.45
C ALA A 160 -5.09 -4.81 27.45
N GLY A 161 -5.20 -3.66 28.10
CA GLY A 161 -4.15 -2.66 28.14
C GLY A 161 -3.67 -2.31 29.54
N THR A 162 -2.56 -1.59 29.61
CA THR A 162 -2.00 -0.97 30.80
C THR A 162 -1.65 0.49 30.51
N TYR A 163 -1.73 1.32 31.54
CA TYR A 163 -1.29 2.71 31.48
C TYR A 163 0.17 2.80 31.94
N SER A 164 1.04 3.34 31.10
CA SER A 164 2.43 3.63 31.47
C SER A 164 2.62 5.13 31.63
N PHE A 165 3.14 5.58 32.77
CA PHE A 165 3.32 7.01 33.04
C PHE A 165 4.23 7.67 31.98
N LEU A 166 3.78 8.79 31.42
CA LEU A 166 4.58 9.63 30.51
C LEU A 166 5.04 10.91 31.20
N TRP A 167 4.09 11.71 31.70
CA TRP A 167 4.36 13.06 32.17
C TRP A 167 3.26 13.57 33.10
N ASN A 168 3.59 14.56 33.93
CA ASN A 168 2.63 15.39 34.65
C ASN A 168 3.19 16.82 34.74
N ASP A 169 2.31 17.78 35.01
CA ASP A 169 2.67 19.19 35.11
C ASP A 169 3.25 19.58 36.49
N VAL A 170 3.69 18.60 37.30
CA VAL A 170 4.27 18.86 38.63
C VAL A 170 5.55 19.68 38.50
N GLY A 171 5.58 20.79 39.23
CA GLY A 171 6.68 21.76 39.20
C GLY A 171 6.49 22.86 38.16
N SER A 172 5.51 22.72 37.26
CA SER A 172 5.05 23.87 36.51
C SER A 172 4.23 24.79 37.40
N GLU A 173 4.25 26.09 37.09
CA GLU A 173 3.39 27.09 37.75
C GLU A 173 1.95 27.06 37.22
N SER A 174 1.59 26.01 36.46
CA SER A 174 0.27 25.88 35.86
C SER A 174 -0.83 25.90 36.92
N ALA A 175 -1.90 26.64 36.65
CA ALA A 175 -3.09 26.69 37.50
C ALA A 175 -3.87 25.36 37.52
N GLY A 176 -3.66 24.50 36.51
CA GLY A 176 -4.27 23.19 36.39
C GLY A 176 -3.41 22.07 36.99
N ALA A 177 -3.93 20.84 36.95
CA ALA A 177 -3.17 19.62 37.23
C ALA A 177 -3.44 18.59 36.14
N VAL A 178 -2.42 17.87 35.68
CA VAL A 178 -2.60 16.80 34.69
C VAL A 178 -1.57 15.69 34.85
N SER A 179 -1.98 14.46 34.56
CA SER A 179 -1.09 13.32 34.34
C SER A 179 -1.42 12.64 33.01
N LEU A 180 -0.39 12.36 32.21
CA LEU A 180 -0.44 11.68 30.91
C LEU A 180 0.15 10.27 31.03
N PHE A 181 -0.50 9.32 30.36
CA PHE A 181 -0.10 7.92 30.35
C PHE A 181 -0.18 7.35 28.94
N GLN A 182 0.84 6.62 28.51
CA GLN A 182 0.82 5.85 27.28
C GLN A 182 -0.15 4.67 27.43
N ASN A 183 -0.92 4.41 26.38
CA ASN A 183 -1.83 3.27 26.30
C ASN A 183 -1.06 2.10 25.67
N LEU A 184 -0.69 1.10 26.48
CA LEU A 184 0.09 -0.06 26.02
C LEU A 184 -0.72 -1.35 26.14
N PRO A 185 -0.52 -2.35 25.26
CA PRO A 185 -1.02 -3.71 25.51
C PRO A 185 -0.44 -4.28 26.81
N SER A 186 -1.26 -4.98 27.60
CA SER A 186 -0.82 -5.63 28.84
C SER A 186 0.00 -6.91 28.60
N GLY A 187 0.05 -7.40 27.35
CA GLY A 187 0.64 -8.68 26.97
C GLY A 187 -0.24 -9.90 27.24
N SER A 188 -1.35 -9.75 28.00
CA SER A 188 -2.29 -10.84 28.28
C SER A 188 -3.24 -11.13 27.11
N ASP A 189 -3.54 -10.12 26.30
CA ASP A 189 -4.22 -10.27 25.01
C ASP A 189 -3.21 -9.99 23.90
N THR A 190 -2.71 -11.06 23.28
CA THR A 190 -1.71 -10.98 22.21
C THR A 190 -2.25 -10.34 20.93
N PHE A 191 -3.54 -10.02 20.86
CA PHE A 191 -4.17 -9.36 19.73
C PHE A 191 -4.48 -7.89 19.98
N ALA A 192 -4.24 -7.35 21.18
CA ALA A 192 -4.38 -5.93 21.43
C ALA A 192 -3.27 -5.15 20.71
N LEU A 193 -3.64 -4.22 19.84
CA LEU A 193 -2.67 -3.46 19.06
C LEU A 193 -2.22 -2.21 19.80
N ASP A 194 -0.90 -2.05 19.90
CA ASP A 194 -0.26 -0.81 20.34
C ASP A 194 -0.35 0.26 19.23
N ALA A 195 -1.25 1.23 19.45
CA ALA A 195 -1.42 2.40 18.59
C ALA A 195 -0.51 3.58 18.96
N ASN A 196 0.28 3.45 20.03
CA ASN A 196 1.16 4.47 20.59
C ASN A 196 0.46 5.76 21.04
N THR A 197 -0.83 5.69 21.36
CA THR A 197 -1.62 6.83 21.85
C THR A 197 -1.42 7.03 23.35
N PHE A 198 -1.81 8.21 23.86
CA PHE A 198 -1.86 8.47 25.31
C PHE A 198 -3.27 8.78 25.81
N SER A 199 -3.45 8.67 27.13
CA SER A 199 -4.61 9.11 27.90
C SER A 199 -4.19 10.13 28.96
N ALA A 200 -5.10 11.00 29.38
CA ALA A 200 -4.82 12.01 30.39
C ALA A 200 -5.94 12.14 31.42
N ILE A 201 -5.58 12.56 32.64
CA ILE A 201 -6.53 12.91 33.71
C ILE A 201 -6.16 14.25 34.37
N PRO A 202 -7.13 15.03 34.86
CA PRO A 202 -6.90 16.37 35.40
C PRO A 202 -6.45 16.34 36.87
N LYS A 203 -5.45 15.51 37.21
CA LYS A 203 -4.89 15.35 38.56
C LYS A 203 -3.57 14.59 38.55
N HIS A 204 -2.75 14.80 39.57
CA HIS A 204 -1.47 14.08 39.79
C HIS A 204 -1.67 12.70 40.42
N SER A 205 -2.46 11.83 39.78
CA SER A 205 -2.62 10.44 40.21
C SER A 205 -2.54 9.48 39.03
N ASP A 206 -2.49 8.18 39.32
CA ASP A 206 -2.62 7.14 38.30
C ASP A 206 -4.05 7.01 37.80
N ILE A 207 -4.19 6.52 36.56
CA ILE A 207 -5.48 6.10 36.00
C ILE A 207 -5.80 4.71 36.51
N VAL A 208 -7.00 4.54 37.06
CA VAL A 208 -7.51 3.23 37.47
C VAL A 208 -8.19 2.56 36.28
N GLY A 209 -7.91 1.27 36.07
CA GLY A 209 -8.49 0.46 35.01
C GLY A 209 -7.52 0.18 33.88
N SER A 210 -8.05 0.02 32.68
CA SER A 210 -7.30 -0.39 31.49
C SER A 210 -7.74 0.44 30.28
N PRO A 211 -6.81 0.91 29.43
CA PRO A 211 -7.18 1.59 28.20
C PRO A 211 -7.92 0.64 27.24
N ALA A 212 -8.83 1.22 26.48
CA ALA A 212 -9.41 0.57 25.32
C ALA A 212 -8.38 0.54 24.18
N LEU A 213 -8.20 -0.62 23.55
CA LEU A 213 -7.22 -0.81 22.47
C LEU A 213 -7.89 -1.37 21.21
N LEU A 214 -7.24 -1.21 20.06
CA LEU A 214 -7.75 -1.72 18.79
C LEU A 214 -7.61 -3.26 18.75
N ASN A 215 -8.67 -3.97 18.34
CA ASN A 215 -8.70 -5.43 18.35
C ASN A 215 -8.11 -6.04 17.07
N GLY A 216 -6.87 -6.52 17.16
CA GLY A 216 -6.11 -7.15 16.05
C GLY A 216 -6.65 -8.50 15.56
N ARG A 217 -7.66 -9.08 16.21
CA ARG A 217 -8.38 -10.26 15.66
C ARG A 217 -9.29 -9.87 14.50
N ILE A 218 -9.81 -8.64 14.56
CA ILE A 218 -10.86 -8.16 13.65
C ILE A 218 -10.26 -7.24 12.60
N VAL A 219 -9.35 -6.35 13.02
CA VAL A 219 -8.65 -5.47 12.09
C VAL A 219 -7.45 -6.18 11.46
N LYS A 220 -7.05 -5.75 10.27
CA LYS A 220 -5.88 -6.32 9.58
C LYS A 220 -4.92 -5.21 9.19
N ASN A 221 -3.63 -5.51 9.18
CA ASN A 221 -2.67 -4.56 8.63
C ASN A 221 -3.02 -4.33 7.16
N HIS A 222 -2.98 -3.09 6.69
CA HIS A 222 -3.16 -2.75 5.28
C HIS A 222 -2.19 -3.52 4.37
N GLN A 223 -1.03 -3.90 4.92
CA GLN A 223 -0.10 -4.80 4.28
C GLN A 223 -0.73 -6.18 4.13
N ASP A 224 -1.29 -6.80 5.17
CA ASP A 224 -1.75 -8.20 5.17
C ASP A 224 -3.03 -8.49 4.36
N ILE A 225 -3.61 -7.50 3.69
CA ILE A 225 -4.84 -7.67 2.90
C ILE A 225 -4.50 -7.53 1.42
N ASN A 226 -4.70 -8.60 0.67
CA ASN A 226 -4.88 -8.50 -0.76
C ASN A 226 -6.32 -8.03 -1.01
N LEU A 227 -6.52 -6.73 -1.26
CA LEU A 227 -7.84 -6.20 -1.65
C LEU A 227 -8.35 -6.75 -2.99
N GLY A 228 -7.65 -7.72 -3.59
CA GLY A 228 -7.99 -8.27 -4.89
C GLY A 228 -7.81 -7.22 -5.96
N LEU A 229 -6.66 -6.53 -5.97
CA LEU A 229 -6.27 -5.68 -7.10
C LEU A 229 -5.16 -6.37 -7.90
N PRO A 230 -5.50 -7.38 -8.74
CA PRO A 230 -4.62 -7.84 -9.81
C PRO A 230 -4.34 -6.76 -10.88
N GLU A 231 -4.76 -5.51 -10.67
CA GLU A 231 -4.71 -4.39 -11.63
C GLU A 231 -3.94 -3.16 -11.13
N ALA A 232 -3.21 -3.23 -10.02
CA ALA A 232 -2.40 -2.08 -9.59
C ALA A 232 -1.33 -1.78 -10.65
N ALA A 233 -1.41 -0.61 -11.27
CA ALA A 233 -0.53 -0.23 -12.37
C ALA A 233 0.80 0.35 -11.90
N VAL A 234 0.85 0.83 -10.64
CA VAL A 234 2.01 1.55 -10.09
C VAL A 234 2.17 1.21 -8.60
N ASN A 235 3.41 0.93 -8.18
CA ASN A 235 3.80 0.89 -6.78
C ASN A 235 4.23 2.29 -6.33
N VAL A 236 3.74 2.76 -5.18
CA VAL A 236 4.08 4.06 -4.57
C VAL A 236 4.89 3.83 -3.30
N TYR A 237 6.03 4.50 -3.19
CA TYR A 237 6.94 4.39 -2.04
C TYR A 237 7.12 5.72 -1.34
N GLU A 238 7.25 5.66 -0.02
CA GLU A 238 7.78 6.76 0.76
C GLU A 238 9.32 6.70 0.74
N THR A 239 9.97 7.85 0.56
CA THR A 239 11.43 7.98 0.61
C THR A 239 11.83 9.14 1.51
N THR A 240 12.89 8.97 2.29
CA THR A 240 13.54 10.07 3.01
C THR A 240 14.74 10.61 2.24
N ASP A 241 15.17 9.93 1.17
CA ASP A 241 16.22 10.43 0.28
C ASP A 241 15.61 11.49 -0.64
N MET A 242 15.96 12.75 -0.36
CA MET A 242 15.48 13.91 -1.09
C MET A 242 16.64 14.87 -1.35
N SER A 243 16.46 15.76 -2.30
CA SER A 243 17.41 16.83 -2.54
C SER A 243 16.71 18.16 -2.63
N LEU A 244 17.21 19.12 -1.85
CA LEU A 244 16.87 20.51 -1.99
C LEU A 244 17.27 20.99 -3.38
N ILE A 245 16.28 21.37 -4.17
CA ILE A 245 16.47 21.89 -5.53
C ILE A 245 16.59 23.41 -5.51
N TRP A 246 15.74 24.06 -4.74
CA TRP A 246 15.68 25.52 -4.65
C TRP A 246 15.05 25.97 -3.33
N ASN A 247 15.38 27.17 -2.84
CA ASN A 247 14.66 27.85 -1.76
C ASN A 247 14.63 29.35 -2.00
N ASP A 248 13.70 30.03 -1.33
CA ASP A 248 13.49 31.48 -1.41
C ASP A 248 14.32 32.28 -0.40
N LYS A 249 15.43 31.71 0.11
CA LYS A 249 16.28 32.37 1.10
C LYS A 249 16.82 33.68 0.54
N GLY A 250 16.69 34.75 1.32
CA GLY A 250 17.12 36.10 0.94
C GLY A 250 16.07 36.92 0.20
N THR A 251 14.91 36.35 -0.14
CA THR A 251 13.79 37.10 -0.71
C THR A 251 12.97 37.83 0.36
N GLY A 252 12.13 38.77 -0.05
CA GLY A 252 11.15 39.45 0.83
C GLY A 252 9.85 38.65 1.06
N ALA A 253 9.80 37.37 0.70
CA ALA A 253 8.59 36.55 0.81
C ALA A 253 8.15 36.42 2.28
N ILE A 254 6.86 36.65 2.56
CA ILE A 254 6.29 36.52 3.91
C ILE A 254 6.27 35.05 4.36
N ILE A 255 5.98 34.14 3.44
CA ILE A 255 5.97 32.70 3.67
C ILE A 255 7.24 32.16 3.02
N GLY A 256 8.02 31.39 3.76
CA GLY A 256 9.20 30.72 3.20
C GLY A 256 8.82 29.55 2.30
N LEU A 257 9.65 29.26 1.30
CA LEU A 257 9.50 28.13 0.39
C LEU A 257 10.85 27.44 0.16
N SER A 258 10.85 26.13 0.29
CA SER A 258 11.89 25.27 -0.26
C SER A 258 11.26 24.17 -1.13
N VAL A 259 11.94 23.81 -2.21
CA VAL A 259 11.47 22.82 -3.19
C VAL A 259 12.42 21.62 -3.18
N TRP A 260 11.85 20.44 -3.00
CA TRP A 260 12.58 19.20 -2.76
C TRP A 260 12.22 18.15 -3.80
N ARG A 261 13.22 17.48 -4.37
CA ARG A 261 13.01 16.35 -5.27
C ARG A 261 13.19 15.04 -4.52
N SER A 262 12.18 14.18 -4.59
CA SER A 262 12.26 12.80 -4.10
C SER A 262 13.21 11.98 -4.96
N LYS A 263 14.08 11.20 -4.29
CA LYS A 263 15.02 10.30 -4.93
C LYS A 263 14.69 8.84 -4.62
N GLY A 264 15.00 8.00 -5.59
CA GLY A 264 14.98 6.55 -5.45
C GLY A 264 16.04 5.91 -6.35
N LYS A 265 16.21 4.58 -6.27
CA LYS A 265 17.16 3.82 -7.10
C LYS A 265 16.69 3.71 -8.56
N SER A 266 17.54 3.08 -9.39
CA SER A 266 17.22 2.68 -10.76
C SER A 266 15.81 2.09 -10.86
N THR A 267 15.02 2.57 -11.82
CA THR A 267 13.61 2.19 -12.13
C THR A 267 12.51 2.83 -11.29
N THR A 268 12.85 3.67 -10.29
CA THR A 268 11.84 4.50 -9.59
C THR A 268 11.89 5.95 -10.06
N TYR A 269 10.75 6.63 -10.03
CA TYR A 269 10.61 7.97 -10.59
C TYR A 269 9.76 8.87 -9.70
N SER A 270 10.08 10.17 -9.68
CA SER A 270 9.20 11.17 -9.07
C SER A 270 7.99 11.46 -9.97
N LEU A 271 6.85 11.82 -9.36
CA LEU A 271 5.67 12.37 -10.05
C LEU A 271 5.54 13.90 -9.91
N GLY A 272 6.50 14.54 -9.25
CA GLY A 272 6.58 15.98 -9.04
C GLY A 272 7.51 16.34 -7.88
N ASP A 273 8.01 17.56 -7.83
CA ASP A 273 8.76 18.04 -6.67
C ASP A 273 7.80 18.42 -5.53
N ILE A 274 8.34 18.50 -4.31
CA ILE A 274 7.60 18.82 -3.09
C ILE A 274 7.89 20.26 -2.73
N ALA A 275 6.83 21.07 -2.63
CA ALA A 275 6.90 22.43 -2.12
C ALA A 275 6.70 22.41 -0.60
N TYR A 276 7.72 22.81 0.14
CA TYR A 276 7.72 22.85 1.60
C TYR A 276 7.60 24.31 2.07
N PRO A 277 6.60 24.67 2.91
CA PRO A 277 6.26 26.05 3.26
C PRO A 277 7.21 26.66 4.32
N ARG A 278 8.51 26.38 4.20
CA ARG A 278 9.60 26.95 5.00
C ARG A 278 10.87 26.99 4.17
N THR A 279 11.67 28.03 4.37
CA THR A 279 13.01 28.17 3.77
C THR A 279 14.04 27.26 4.45
N GLU A 280 13.85 26.96 5.73
CA GLU A 280 14.71 26.08 6.54
C GLU A 280 13.97 24.83 6.99
N GLY A 281 14.72 23.73 7.15
CA GLY A 281 14.19 22.38 7.39
C GLY A 281 13.91 21.63 6.09
N GLU A 282 13.45 20.39 6.22
CA GLU A 282 13.16 19.50 5.10
C GLU A 282 11.79 18.81 5.28
N PRO A 283 11.13 18.38 4.19
CA PRO A 283 9.99 17.49 4.29
C PRO A 283 10.38 16.22 5.05
N ASN A 284 9.49 15.70 5.90
CA ASN A 284 9.75 14.46 6.61
C ASN A 284 9.85 13.23 5.69
N ARG A 285 9.35 13.35 4.46
CA ARG A 285 9.37 12.32 3.42
C ARG A 285 9.03 12.90 2.05
N GLY A 286 9.31 12.11 1.03
CA GLY A 286 8.83 12.29 -0.32
C GLY A 286 8.34 10.98 -0.93
N PHE A 287 8.06 11.02 -2.23
CA PHE A 287 7.39 9.95 -2.96
C PHE A 287 8.09 9.63 -4.26
N VAL A 288 8.34 8.35 -4.48
CA VAL A 288 8.73 7.81 -5.79
C VAL A 288 7.78 6.69 -6.17
N VAL A 289 7.70 6.43 -7.47
CA VAL A 289 6.84 5.39 -8.03
C VAL A 289 7.61 4.45 -8.94
N LYS A 290 7.15 3.21 -9.02
CA LYS A 290 7.63 2.20 -9.97
C LYS A 290 6.44 1.66 -10.73
N ALA A 291 6.57 1.59 -12.06
CA ALA A 291 5.56 0.98 -12.90
C ALA A 291 5.46 -0.53 -12.57
N VAL A 292 4.24 -1.02 -12.40
CA VAL A 292 3.93 -2.47 -12.39
C VAL A 292 3.60 -2.89 -13.83
N ASN A 293 2.82 -2.06 -14.53
CA ASN A 293 2.56 -2.21 -15.95
C ASN A 293 3.55 -1.33 -16.72
N ASP A 294 4.27 -1.89 -17.71
CA ASP A 294 5.32 -1.19 -18.46
C ASP A 294 4.90 0.17 -19.06
N ASP A 295 3.60 0.33 -19.36
CA ASP A 295 3.06 1.54 -19.95
C ASP A 295 2.43 2.52 -18.94
N ALA A 296 2.47 2.24 -17.63
CA ALA A 296 1.82 3.08 -16.64
C ALA A 296 2.46 4.47 -16.50
N LEU A 297 3.76 4.56 -16.76
CA LEU A 297 4.56 5.78 -16.64
C LEU A 297 5.11 6.20 -18.02
N GLY A 298 5.02 7.50 -18.31
CA GLY A 298 5.51 8.10 -19.54
C GLY A 298 6.61 9.13 -19.27
N VAL A 299 7.62 9.20 -20.14
CA VAL A 299 8.59 10.30 -20.13
C VAL A 299 7.90 11.57 -20.65
N PRO A 300 8.04 12.73 -19.97
CA PRO A 300 7.57 14.00 -20.51
C PRO A 300 8.17 14.28 -21.90
N VAL A 301 7.37 14.77 -22.83
CA VAL A 301 7.83 15.14 -24.19
C VAL A 301 8.45 16.53 -24.22
N ASP A 302 8.06 17.41 -23.29
CA ASP A 302 8.62 18.76 -23.13
C ASP A 302 8.39 19.28 -21.70
N PHE A 303 8.86 20.49 -21.42
CA PHE A 303 8.58 21.21 -20.18
C PHE A 303 8.18 22.65 -20.50
N ARG A 304 7.09 23.10 -19.90
CA ARG A 304 6.62 24.48 -19.97
C ARG A 304 7.05 25.23 -18.73
N GLU A 305 7.88 26.23 -18.90
CA GLU A 305 8.25 27.10 -17.79
C GLU A 305 7.04 27.92 -17.31
N ILE A 306 6.85 27.96 -16.00
CA ILE A 306 5.75 28.67 -15.34
C ILE A 306 6.27 29.89 -14.58
N TYR A 307 7.46 29.75 -13.98
CA TYR A 307 8.01 30.77 -13.10
C TYR A 307 9.54 30.80 -13.18
N ARG A 308 10.12 32.01 -13.14
CA ARG A 308 11.54 32.26 -12.93
C ARG A 308 11.72 33.20 -11.74
N THR A 309 12.73 32.94 -10.93
CA THR A 309 13.06 33.74 -9.75
C THR A 309 13.84 35.02 -10.06
N SER A 310 13.90 35.44 -11.34
CA SER A 310 14.64 36.62 -11.75
C SER A 310 14.11 37.88 -11.05
N GLY A 311 15.01 38.62 -10.40
CA GLY A 311 14.68 39.86 -9.68
C GLY A 311 14.22 39.67 -8.23
N THR A 312 14.00 38.44 -7.77
CA THR A 312 13.56 38.16 -6.38
C THR A 312 14.63 38.43 -5.33
N GLY A 313 15.91 38.52 -5.71
CA GLY A 313 17.02 38.62 -4.77
C GLY A 313 17.29 37.33 -3.99
N SER A 314 16.71 36.19 -4.40
CA SER A 314 17.02 34.89 -3.82
C SER A 314 18.50 34.55 -3.93
N GLU A 315 19.04 33.83 -2.95
CA GLU A 315 20.44 33.39 -2.96
C GLU A 315 20.76 32.55 -4.20
N TRP A 316 19.80 31.73 -4.64
CA TRP A 316 19.93 30.87 -5.82
C TRP A 316 18.91 31.25 -6.89
N ASP A 317 19.36 31.33 -8.14
CA ASP A 317 18.45 31.35 -9.28
C ASP A 317 17.70 30.03 -9.39
N GLY A 318 16.43 30.09 -9.80
CA GLY A 318 15.58 28.93 -9.98
C GLY A 318 14.44 29.16 -10.97
N SER A 319 13.88 28.06 -11.47
CA SER A 319 12.69 28.09 -12.31
C SER A 319 11.80 26.88 -12.06
N PHE A 320 10.48 27.08 -12.21
CA PHE A 320 9.47 26.02 -12.05
C PHE A 320 8.83 25.69 -13.40
N HIS A 321 8.66 24.40 -13.67
CA HIS A 321 8.28 23.88 -14.96
C HIS A 321 7.16 22.84 -14.84
N GLN A 322 6.14 22.98 -15.68
CA GLN A 322 5.10 21.98 -15.89
C GLN A 322 5.58 20.95 -16.92
N PRO A 323 5.61 19.65 -16.61
CA PRO A 323 5.88 18.61 -17.60
C PRO A 323 4.78 18.57 -18.66
N VAL A 324 5.16 18.50 -19.92
CA VAL A 324 4.25 18.29 -21.06
C VAL A 324 4.24 16.79 -21.35
N CYS A 325 3.07 16.17 -21.21
CA CYS A 325 2.90 14.73 -21.35
C CYS A 325 2.35 14.33 -22.73
N SER A 326 2.69 13.13 -23.17
CA SER A 326 2.05 12.50 -24.34
C SER A 326 0.54 12.33 -24.14
N ALA A 327 -0.20 12.20 -25.24
CA ALA A 327 -1.64 11.91 -25.19
C ALA A 327 -1.93 10.66 -24.34
N GLY A 328 -2.96 10.73 -23.49
CA GLY A 328 -3.31 9.68 -22.54
C GLY A 328 -2.52 9.71 -21.22
N TYR A 329 -1.54 10.61 -21.07
CA TYR A 329 -0.78 10.80 -19.84
C TYR A 329 -0.98 12.19 -19.24
N ARG A 330 -0.80 12.29 -17.93
CA ARG A 330 -0.95 13.50 -17.12
C ARG A 330 0.26 13.71 -16.22
N ALA A 331 0.66 14.97 -16.04
CA ALA A 331 1.59 15.38 -15.00
C ALA A 331 0.82 15.59 -13.70
N LEU A 332 1.19 14.91 -12.61
CA LEU A 332 0.60 15.17 -11.29
C LEU A 332 1.25 16.37 -10.60
N GLY A 333 2.52 16.63 -10.88
CA GLY A 333 3.26 17.74 -10.32
C GLY A 333 4.20 18.42 -11.29
N HIS A 334 4.62 19.61 -10.87
CA HIS A 334 5.64 20.42 -11.51
C HIS A 334 7.01 20.11 -10.90
N VAL A 335 8.06 20.53 -11.60
CA VAL A 335 9.44 20.37 -11.17
C VAL A 335 10.15 21.71 -11.11
N ALA A 336 11.04 21.87 -10.14
CA ALA A 336 11.97 22.99 -10.08
C ALA A 336 13.34 22.59 -10.64
N VAL A 337 14.13 23.60 -10.99
CA VAL A 337 15.55 23.47 -11.31
C VAL A 337 16.31 24.65 -10.73
N ARG A 338 17.57 24.40 -10.36
CA ARG A 338 18.50 25.47 -10.02
C ARG A 338 18.99 26.13 -11.31
N GLY A 339 18.79 27.44 -11.43
CA GLY A 339 18.98 28.21 -12.65
C GLY A 339 17.77 28.17 -13.58
N PHE A 340 18.02 28.47 -14.86
CA PHE A 340 17.00 28.66 -15.90
C PHE A 340 17.08 27.67 -17.06
N SER A 341 17.81 26.57 -16.87
CA SER A 341 17.89 25.49 -17.86
C SER A 341 16.60 24.67 -17.89
N LYS A 342 16.33 24.01 -19.00
CA LYS A 342 15.21 23.06 -19.09
C LYS A 342 15.46 21.87 -18.14
N PRO A 343 14.43 21.36 -17.44
CA PRO A 343 14.58 20.15 -16.62
C PRO A 343 15.05 18.94 -17.41
N ALA A 344 15.78 18.04 -16.75
CA ALA A 344 16.13 16.74 -17.33
C ALA A 344 14.85 15.91 -17.54
N ALA A 345 14.76 15.20 -18.67
CA ALA A 345 13.57 14.41 -19.02
C ALA A 345 13.25 13.31 -18.00
N ASP A 346 14.25 12.87 -17.23
CA ASP A 346 14.12 11.86 -16.19
C ASP A 346 13.80 12.40 -14.80
N SER A 347 13.76 13.73 -14.62
CA SER A 347 13.46 14.37 -13.33
C SER A 347 12.06 14.05 -12.79
N VAL A 348 11.14 13.64 -13.66
CA VAL A 348 9.75 13.31 -13.35
C VAL A 348 9.18 12.35 -14.40
N ARG A 349 8.09 11.65 -14.05
CA ARG A 349 7.27 10.88 -15.01
C ARG A 349 5.86 11.43 -15.06
N CYS A 350 5.28 11.38 -16.26
CA CYS A 350 3.85 11.45 -16.44
C CYS A 350 3.23 10.10 -16.11
N ILE A 351 1.98 10.07 -15.68
CA ILE A 351 1.22 8.84 -15.43
C ILE A 351 0.02 8.76 -16.36
N LYS A 352 -0.39 7.56 -16.78
CA LYS A 352 -1.63 7.42 -17.55
C LYS A 352 -2.83 8.04 -16.82
N ASP A 353 -3.65 8.77 -17.56
CA ASP A 353 -4.79 9.52 -17.04
C ASP A 353 -5.80 8.62 -16.31
N GLU A 354 -6.01 7.39 -16.80
CA GLU A 354 -6.94 6.41 -16.22
C GLU A 354 -6.58 5.97 -14.79
N TYR A 355 -5.32 6.14 -14.38
CA TYR A 355 -4.83 5.83 -13.04
C TYR A 355 -4.89 7.04 -12.10
N THR A 356 -5.52 8.14 -12.54
CA THR A 356 -5.69 9.37 -11.75
C THR A 356 -7.14 9.60 -11.36
N THR A 357 -7.35 10.39 -10.32
CA THR A 357 -8.67 10.86 -9.87
C THR A 357 -8.58 12.34 -9.49
N PRO A 358 -9.67 13.13 -9.58
CA PRO A 358 -9.67 14.50 -9.12
C PRO A 358 -9.21 14.64 -7.66
N GLY A 359 -8.43 15.68 -7.40
CA GLY A 359 -7.93 16.10 -6.10
C GLY A 359 -8.41 17.51 -5.72
N GLU A 360 -7.84 18.06 -4.66
CA GLU A 360 -8.03 19.43 -4.20
C GLU A 360 -6.70 20.17 -4.13
N TRP A 361 -6.75 21.49 -4.28
CA TRP A 361 -5.58 22.34 -4.14
C TRP A 361 -5.42 22.79 -2.70
N LYS A 362 -4.27 22.50 -2.12
CA LYS A 362 -3.81 23.07 -0.86
C LYS A 362 -2.80 24.17 -1.14
N PHE A 363 -3.08 25.40 -0.69
CA PHE A 363 -2.15 26.51 -0.83
C PHE A 363 -0.85 26.25 -0.04
N ILE A 364 0.29 26.53 -0.66
CA ILE A 364 1.61 26.40 -0.02
C ILE A 364 2.31 27.75 0.08
N TRP A 365 2.40 28.50 -1.03
CA TRP A 365 3.22 29.70 -1.10
C TRP A 365 2.78 30.62 -2.25
N ASN A 366 3.03 31.94 -2.13
CA ASN A 366 2.94 32.88 -3.25
C ASN A 366 4.12 33.87 -3.25
N ASP A 367 4.38 34.45 -4.42
CA ASP A 367 5.54 35.31 -4.69
C ASP A 367 5.30 36.80 -4.38
N GLU A 368 4.16 37.14 -3.77
CA GLU A 368 3.62 38.50 -3.79
C GLU A 368 4.55 39.56 -3.18
N THR A 369 5.38 39.17 -2.21
CA THR A 369 6.32 40.06 -1.54
C THR A 369 7.79 39.71 -1.78
N SER A 370 8.10 38.75 -2.64
CA SER A 370 9.49 38.31 -2.85
C SER A 370 10.34 39.35 -3.59
N GLY A 371 9.72 40.25 -4.34
CA GLY A 371 10.40 41.18 -5.26
C GLY A 371 10.55 40.65 -6.69
N GLY A 372 10.05 39.46 -7.00
CA GLY A 372 10.13 38.84 -8.32
C GLY A 372 9.45 39.64 -9.43
N HIS A 373 9.99 39.53 -10.65
CA HIS A 373 9.39 40.16 -11.84
C HIS A 373 8.14 39.42 -12.35
N GLN A 374 7.91 38.19 -11.89
CA GLN A 374 6.80 37.34 -12.29
C GLN A 374 5.91 37.05 -11.08
N ARG A 375 4.62 36.79 -11.32
CA ARG A 375 3.69 36.38 -10.28
C ARG A 375 3.66 34.87 -10.21
N CYS A 376 3.76 34.29 -9.02
CA CYS A 376 3.65 32.84 -8.85
C CYS A 376 2.88 32.49 -7.59
N THR A 377 2.06 31.46 -7.69
CA THR A 377 1.48 30.76 -6.54
C THR A 377 1.75 29.27 -6.69
N VAL A 378 2.12 28.63 -5.59
CA VAL A 378 2.42 27.20 -5.51
C VAL A 378 1.38 26.52 -4.62
N TYR A 379 0.83 25.43 -5.14
CA TYR A 379 -0.15 24.57 -4.49
C TYR A 379 0.39 23.14 -4.38
N GLU A 380 -0.16 22.37 -3.46
CA GLU A 380 -0.02 20.91 -3.37
C GLU A 380 -1.34 20.27 -3.83
N ALA A 381 -1.27 19.26 -4.70
CA ALA A 381 -2.43 18.43 -5.03
C ALA A 381 -2.67 17.39 -3.92
N ILE A 382 -3.81 17.46 -3.25
CA ILE A 382 -4.21 16.54 -2.17
C ILE A 382 -5.45 15.74 -2.56
N ALA A 383 -5.57 14.52 -2.06
CA ALA A 383 -6.76 13.69 -2.25
C ALA A 383 -7.97 14.26 -1.51
N GLN A 384 -9.11 14.34 -2.18
CA GLN A 384 -10.40 14.78 -1.60
C GLN A 384 -11.01 13.71 -0.69
N ASP A 385 -10.87 12.45 -1.11
CA ASP A 385 -11.49 11.30 -0.46
C ASP A 385 -10.62 10.06 -0.61
N ILE A 386 -11.11 8.95 -0.06
CA ILE A 386 -10.43 7.65 0.04
C ILE A 386 -10.06 7.01 -1.31
N LYS A 387 -10.58 7.53 -2.42
CA LYS A 387 -10.30 7.07 -3.78
C LYS A 387 -9.04 7.70 -4.35
N GLY A 388 -8.54 8.78 -3.73
CA GLY A 388 -7.32 9.47 -4.10
C GLY A 388 -6.13 9.13 -3.21
N GLN A 389 -4.95 9.17 -3.79
CA GLN A 389 -3.67 8.99 -3.11
C GLN A 389 -2.72 10.14 -3.48
N SER A 390 -2.49 11.03 -2.52
CA SER A 390 -1.57 12.16 -2.65
C SER A 390 -0.11 11.68 -2.72
N VAL A 391 0.72 12.41 -3.47
CA VAL A 391 2.19 12.22 -3.53
C VAL A 391 2.95 13.53 -3.24
N GLN A 392 2.26 14.51 -2.63
CA GLN A 392 2.80 15.84 -2.28
C GLN A 392 3.42 16.62 -3.44
N ALA A 393 2.96 16.32 -4.65
CA ALA A 393 3.38 16.98 -5.87
C ALA A 393 2.95 18.45 -5.87
N MET A 394 3.93 19.35 -6.02
CA MET A 394 3.68 20.78 -6.17
C MET A 394 3.10 21.10 -7.55
N SER A 395 2.31 22.14 -7.65
CA SER A 395 1.89 22.75 -8.91
C SER A 395 1.96 24.26 -8.79
N ALA A 396 2.66 24.89 -9.74
CA ALA A 396 2.81 26.33 -9.80
C ALA A 396 1.89 26.94 -10.86
N VAL A 397 1.45 28.17 -10.64
CA VAL A 397 0.69 28.96 -11.62
C VAL A 397 1.20 30.39 -11.63
N GLN A 398 1.28 30.99 -12.83
CA GLN A 398 1.80 32.33 -13.02
C GLN A 398 0.77 33.42 -12.64
N SER A 399 0.34 33.43 -11.38
CA SER A 399 -0.67 34.35 -10.82
C SER A 399 -0.55 34.40 -9.30
N HIS A 400 -1.08 35.45 -8.65
CA HIS A 400 -1.22 35.51 -7.18
C HIS A 400 -2.58 35.01 -6.68
N SER A 401 -3.56 34.85 -7.58
CA SER A 401 -4.95 34.59 -7.20
C SER A 401 -5.62 33.46 -7.98
N ALA A 402 -4.96 32.96 -9.04
CA ALA A 402 -5.47 31.83 -9.81
C ALA A 402 -4.97 30.51 -9.23
N MET A 403 -5.74 29.44 -9.45
CA MET A 403 -5.33 28.07 -9.18
C MET A 403 -4.98 27.36 -10.49
N PRO A 404 -4.07 26.36 -10.48
CA PRO A 404 -3.86 25.51 -11.64
C PRO A 404 -5.15 24.76 -12.02
N THR A 405 -5.30 24.43 -13.30
CA THR A 405 -6.53 23.80 -13.80
C THR A 405 -6.62 22.34 -13.37
N GLY A 406 -7.53 22.05 -12.42
CA GLY A 406 -7.84 20.70 -11.93
C GLY A 406 -6.68 20.04 -11.18
N ALA A 407 -6.84 19.85 -9.87
CA ALA A 407 -5.93 18.99 -9.12
C ALA A 407 -6.23 17.52 -9.46
N TYR A 408 -5.18 16.71 -9.61
CA TYR A 408 -5.29 15.27 -9.79
C TYR A 408 -4.31 14.58 -8.87
N VAL A 409 -4.74 13.44 -8.34
CA VAL A 409 -3.93 12.55 -7.50
C VAL A 409 -4.03 11.12 -8.04
N LEU A 410 -3.24 10.21 -7.52
CA LEU A 410 -3.29 8.80 -7.92
C LEU A 410 -4.62 8.18 -7.49
N LYS A 411 -5.20 7.31 -8.31
CA LYS A 411 -6.37 6.53 -7.94
C LYS A 411 -5.95 5.39 -7.02
N THR A 412 -6.53 5.31 -5.82
CA THR A 412 -6.17 4.28 -4.82
C THR A 412 -6.38 2.86 -5.34
N SER A 413 -7.33 2.63 -6.25
CA SER A 413 -7.56 1.31 -6.87
C SER A 413 -6.52 0.93 -7.94
N ALA A 414 -5.69 1.87 -8.38
CA ALA A 414 -4.68 1.65 -9.41
C ALA A 414 -3.25 1.61 -8.83
N VAL A 415 -3.12 1.68 -7.50
CA VAL A 415 -1.82 1.78 -6.84
C VAL A 415 -1.65 0.78 -5.71
N ASN A 416 -0.46 0.21 -5.62
CA ASN A 416 0.01 -0.44 -4.40
C ASN A 416 0.80 0.58 -3.60
N TYR A 417 0.23 1.05 -2.50
CA TYR A 417 1.00 1.91 -1.59
C TYR A 417 1.84 1.06 -0.65
N LEU A 418 3.16 1.20 -0.76
CA LEU A 418 4.11 0.49 0.07
C LEU A 418 4.68 1.43 1.13
N SER A 419 4.24 1.22 2.37
CA SER A 419 4.77 1.93 3.53
C SER A 419 6.13 1.38 3.91
N GLY A 420 7.19 2.02 3.43
CA GLY A 420 8.57 1.65 3.73
C GLY A 420 9.49 1.96 2.57
N LYS A 421 10.79 1.78 2.80
CA LYS A 421 11.81 1.93 1.77
C LYS A 421 11.52 0.94 0.64
N ALA A 422 11.66 1.37 -0.61
CA ALA A 422 11.56 0.49 -1.77
C ALA A 422 12.53 -0.69 -1.64
N ALA A 423 12.08 -1.90 -2.01
CA ALA A 423 12.89 -3.11 -1.94
C ALA A 423 13.59 -3.36 -3.29
N THR A 424 14.84 -3.80 -3.25
CA THR A 424 15.55 -4.26 -4.44
C THR A 424 15.54 -5.76 -4.57
N LYS A 425 15.46 -6.48 -3.44
CA LYS A 425 15.46 -7.94 -3.40
C LYS A 425 14.82 -8.45 -2.12
N TYR A 426 14.12 -9.57 -2.21
CA TYR A 426 13.74 -10.38 -1.06
C TYR A 426 14.59 -11.66 -1.02
N THR A 427 15.06 -12.05 0.16
CA THR A 427 15.70 -13.35 0.40
C THR A 427 14.88 -14.11 1.42
N ILE A 428 14.34 -15.25 1.04
CA ILE A 428 13.53 -16.13 1.88
C ILE A 428 14.33 -17.40 2.17
N GLN A 429 14.50 -17.69 3.45
CA GLN A 429 15.28 -18.82 3.95
C GLN A 429 14.59 -19.46 5.15
N ASN A 430 15.03 -20.66 5.54
CA ASN A 430 14.44 -21.41 6.66
C ASN A 430 12.93 -21.65 6.46
N VAL A 431 12.52 -22.03 5.25
CA VAL A 431 11.11 -22.27 4.92
C VAL A 431 10.63 -23.53 5.63
N VAL A 432 9.51 -23.41 6.36
CA VAL A 432 8.81 -24.49 7.04
C VAL A 432 7.38 -24.55 6.54
N TYR A 433 7.02 -25.61 5.83
CA TYR A 433 5.66 -25.82 5.34
C TYR A 433 4.75 -26.33 6.45
N ASN A 434 3.55 -25.76 6.55
CA ASN A 434 2.49 -26.20 7.45
C ASN A 434 1.51 -27.08 6.68
N PHE A 435 1.59 -28.39 6.91
CA PHE A 435 0.78 -29.40 6.22
C PHE A 435 -0.64 -29.53 6.78
N ASP A 436 -0.90 -29.11 8.01
CA ASP A 436 -2.21 -29.29 8.65
C ASP A 436 -3.26 -28.36 8.01
N ASP A 437 -2.83 -27.18 7.57
CA ASP A 437 -3.68 -26.16 6.93
C ASP A 437 -3.65 -26.22 5.38
N ARG A 438 -3.15 -27.33 4.82
CA ARG A 438 -3.07 -27.51 3.35
C ARG A 438 -4.46 -27.59 2.73
N LYS A 439 -4.62 -26.98 1.55
CA LYS A 439 -5.81 -27.15 0.71
C LYS A 439 -5.39 -27.80 -0.60
N ILE A 440 -5.95 -28.97 -0.88
CA ILE A 440 -5.77 -29.68 -2.14
C ILE A 440 -7.10 -29.63 -2.87
N MET A 441 -7.08 -29.08 -4.08
CA MET A 441 -8.21 -29.05 -4.98
C MET A 441 -7.90 -29.99 -6.13
N ASP A 442 -8.74 -31.01 -6.28
CA ASP A 442 -8.72 -31.91 -7.43
C ASP A 442 -9.61 -31.35 -8.54
N SER A 443 -9.25 -31.61 -9.78
CA SER A 443 -10.07 -31.28 -10.95
C SER A 443 -10.27 -32.51 -11.82
N ASP A 444 -11.42 -32.57 -12.50
CA ASP A 444 -11.73 -33.68 -13.40
C ASP A 444 -10.59 -33.88 -14.43
N PRO A 445 -10.32 -35.13 -14.86
CA PRO A 445 -9.23 -35.41 -15.79
C PRO A 445 -9.35 -34.56 -17.07
N GLU A 446 -8.32 -33.78 -17.37
CA GLU A 446 -8.29 -32.93 -18.57
C GLU A 446 -7.68 -33.70 -19.76
N SER A 447 -8.29 -33.57 -20.95
CA SER A 447 -7.75 -34.12 -22.18
C SER A 447 -6.55 -33.29 -22.65
N ILE A 448 -5.36 -33.90 -22.65
CA ILE A 448 -4.10 -33.25 -23.03
C ILE A 448 -3.91 -33.32 -24.56
N THR A 449 -4.15 -34.49 -25.13
CA THR A 449 -4.12 -34.70 -26.58
C THR A 449 -5.05 -35.84 -26.97
N ARG A 450 -5.49 -35.85 -28.23
CA ARG A 450 -6.36 -36.92 -28.75
C ARG A 450 -6.06 -37.27 -30.19
N THR A 451 -6.43 -38.49 -30.56
CA THR A 451 -6.45 -38.96 -31.94
C THR A 451 -7.76 -39.65 -32.25
N THR A 452 -8.17 -39.58 -33.51
CA THR A 452 -9.36 -40.27 -34.02
C THR A 452 -8.93 -41.20 -35.14
N LEU A 453 -9.32 -42.47 -35.03
CA LEU A 453 -9.15 -43.45 -36.07
C LEU A 453 -10.50 -43.82 -36.67
N VAL A 454 -10.53 -43.94 -37.98
CA VAL A 454 -11.75 -44.19 -38.76
C VAL A 454 -11.54 -45.44 -39.58
N ASN A 455 -12.43 -46.42 -39.43
CA ASN A 455 -12.45 -47.65 -40.21
C ASN A 455 -13.68 -47.64 -41.14
N GLN A 456 -13.45 -47.31 -42.41
CA GLN A 456 -14.47 -47.39 -43.47
C GLN A 456 -14.56 -48.78 -44.11
N GLY A 457 -13.72 -49.72 -43.67
CA GLY A 457 -13.72 -51.10 -44.15
C GLY A 457 -14.87 -51.93 -43.57
N SER A 458 -15.08 -53.09 -44.17
CA SER A 458 -16.07 -54.09 -43.73
C SER A 458 -15.53 -55.08 -42.70
N THR A 459 -14.26 -54.95 -42.29
CA THR A 459 -13.59 -55.80 -41.30
C THR A 459 -12.91 -54.94 -40.24
N GLU A 460 -12.70 -55.50 -39.06
CA GLU A 460 -11.96 -54.83 -37.97
C GLU A 460 -10.54 -54.43 -38.44
N GLN A 461 -10.08 -53.26 -38.03
CA GLN A 461 -8.74 -52.75 -38.34
C GLN A 461 -8.07 -52.22 -37.08
N SER A 462 -6.76 -52.45 -36.95
CA SER A 462 -5.93 -51.88 -35.89
C SER A 462 -4.87 -50.96 -36.48
N ALA A 463 -4.60 -49.87 -35.79
CA ALA A 463 -3.48 -48.99 -36.13
C ALA A 463 -2.80 -48.47 -34.86
N SER A 464 -1.47 -48.39 -34.94
CA SER A 464 -0.63 -47.83 -33.89
C SER A 464 -0.19 -46.42 -34.24
N ARG A 465 -0.28 -45.52 -33.26
CA ARG A 465 0.19 -44.14 -33.36
C ARG A 465 0.90 -43.76 -32.06
N THR A 466 2.02 -43.06 -32.18
CA THR A 466 2.64 -42.40 -31.05
C THR A 466 1.99 -41.04 -30.86
N LEU A 467 1.42 -40.79 -29.68
CA LEU A 467 0.87 -39.50 -29.30
C LEU A 467 1.92 -38.76 -28.49
N SER A 468 2.47 -37.67 -29.04
CA SER A 468 3.29 -36.72 -28.29
C SER A 468 2.40 -35.69 -27.61
N TYR A 469 2.69 -35.38 -26.35
CA TYR A 469 1.94 -34.41 -25.57
C TYR A 469 2.86 -33.56 -24.69
N GLN A 470 2.32 -32.42 -24.25
CA GLN A 470 2.97 -31.52 -23.33
C GLN A 470 2.00 -31.12 -22.23
N TYR A 471 2.50 -31.02 -21.01
CA TYR A 471 1.78 -30.48 -19.88
C TYR A 471 2.68 -29.53 -19.11
N ALA A 472 2.08 -28.58 -18.42
CA ALA A 472 2.79 -27.57 -17.66
C ALA A 472 2.42 -27.66 -16.18
N GLU A 473 3.43 -27.65 -15.33
CA GLU A 473 3.31 -27.51 -13.90
C GLU A 473 3.67 -26.08 -13.51
N GLU A 474 3.01 -25.55 -12.50
CA GLU A 474 3.23 -24.17 -12.06
C GLU A 474 3.44 -24.13 -10.57
N TYR A 475 4.40 -23.33 -10.11
CA TYR A 475 4.56 -23.09 -8.68
C TYR A 475 4.90 -21.64 -8.39
N SER A 476 4.48 -21.19 -7.21
CA SER A 476 4.78 -19.86 -6.71
C SER A 476 4.92 -19.88 -5.20
N TRP A 477 5.92 -19.17 -4.70
CA TRP A 477 5.98 -18.73 -3.31
C TRP A 477 5.56 -17.28 -3.29
N GLY A 478 4.38 -17.02 -2.73
CA GLY A 478 3.81 -15.68 -2.72
C GLY A 478 2.81 -15.47 -1.60
N ASN A 479 2.08 -14.36 -1.73
CA ASN A 479 0.81 -14.00 -1.09
C ASN A 479 0.78 -13.54 0.38
N SER A 480 1.90 -13.28 1.02
CA SER A 480 1.88 -12.28 2.10
C SER A 480 1.71 -10.90 1.49
N ALA A 481 0.61 -10.27 1.83
CA ALA A 481 0.32 -8.97 1.32
C ALA A 481 1.27 -7.93 1.98
N GLY A 482 1.55 -6.84 1.27
CA GLY A 482 2.44 -5.76 1.73
C GLY A 482 3.88 -5.83 1.24
N LEU A 483 4.21 -6.81 0.40
CA LEU A 483 5.45 -6.86 -0.37
C LEU A 483 5.24 -6.31 -1.79
N GLU A 484 6.33 -5.84 -2.37
CA GLU A 484 6.36 -5.26 -3.70
C GLU A 484 6.28 -6.34 -4.79
N ILE A 485 5.23 -6.32 -5.61
CA ILE A 485 5.09 -7.19 -6.78
C ILE A 485 6.21 -6.88 -7.79
N GLY A 486 6.77 -7.91 -8.42
CA GLY A 486 7.83 -7.75 -9.42
C GLY A 486 9.23 -7.55 -8.83
N VAL A 487 9.41 -7.63 -7.52
CA VAL A 487 10.75 -7.60 -6.91
C VAL A 487 11.39 -8.97 -6.98
N GLU A 488 12.66 -9.00 -7.40
CA GLU A 488 13.47 -10.21 -7.38
C GLU A 488 13.42 -10.84 -5.98
N THR A 489 12.96 -12.08 -5.92
CA THR A 489 12.87 -12.89 -4.72
C THR A 489 13.74 -14.11 -4.92
N SER A 490 14.68 -14.29 -4.01
CA SER A 490 15.48 -15.51 -3.92
C SER A 490 14.99 -16.35 -2.76
N ILE A 491 14.69 -17.62 -3.01
CA ILE A 491 14.20 -18.56 -2.00
C ILE A 491 15.01 -19.86 -2.03
N SER A 492 15.40 -20.34 -0.86
CA SER A 492 16.10 -21.63 -0.71
C SER A 492 15.20 -22.62 0.04
N THR A 493 14.61 -23.57 -0.70
CA THR A 493 13.63 -24.54 -0.17
C THR A 493 13.46 -25.74 -1.11
N GLY A 494 12.77 -26.78 -0.68
CA GLY A 494 12.26 -27.83 -1.58
C GLY A 494 10.88 -27.45 -2.13
N ILE A 495 10.51 -28.01 -3.28
CA ILE A 495 9.19 -27.80 -3.92
C ILE A 495 8.24 -28.86 -3.36
N PRO A 496 7.09 -28.47 -2.77
CA PRO A 496 6.03 -29.40 -2.41
C PRO A 496 5.39 -30.05 -3.63
N PHE A 497 5.16 -31.36 -3.57
CA PHE A 497 4.52 -32.15 -4.63
C PHE A 497 3.62 -33.26 -4.09
N ILE A 498 2.68 -33.74 -4.90
CA ILE A 498 1.72 -34.79 -4.52
C ILE A 498 2.16 -36.14 -5.09
N VAL A 499 2.31 -37.14 -4.21
CA VAL A 499 2.52 -38.53 -4.63
C VAL A 499 1.70 -39.47 -3.76
N SER A 500 0.92 -40.34 -4.40
CA SER A 500 0.03 -41.31 -3.73
C SER A 500 -0.94 -40.67 -2.72
N GLY A 501 -1.41 -39.45 -3.00
CA GLY A 501 -2.35 -38.71 -2.13
C GLY A 501 -1.70 -38.00 -0.94
N GLU A 502 -0.38 -38.08 -0.78
CA GLU A 502 0.38 -37.36 0.25
C GLU A 502 1.19 -36.23 -0.36
N VAL A 503 1.28 -35.10 0.37
CA VAL A 503 2.16 -33.99 -0.01
C VAL A 503 3.56 -34.28 0.53
N LYS A 504 4.55 -34.32 -0.35
CA LYS A 504 5.98 -34.45 -0.04
C LYS A 504 6.72 -33.20 -0.48
N VAL A 505 7.98 -33.06 -0.07
CA VAL A 505 8.83 -31.92 -0.42
C VAL A 505 10.10 -32.45 -1.06
N SER A 506 10.50 -31.86 -2.18
CA SER A 506 11.72 -32.25 -2.90
C SER A 506 13.00 -31.83 -2.15
N THR A 507 14.17 -32.24 -2.66
CA THR A 507 15.46 -31.77 -2.15
C THR A 507 15.55 -30.25 -2.29
N SER A 508 16.07 -29.57 -1.27
CA SER A 508 16.20 -28.13 -1.28
C SER A 508 17.12 -27.62 -2.38
N ALA A 509 16.67 -26.60 -3.12
CA ALA A 509 17.48 -25.85 -4.07
C ALA A 509 17.21 -24.33 -3.93
N SER A 510 18.03 -23.52 -4.57
CA SER A 510 17.84 -22.06 -4.61
C SER A 510 17.14 -21.65 -5.89
N TYR A 511 16.04 -20.92 -5.75
CA TYR A 511 15.24 -20.38 -6.84
C TYR A 511 15.28 -18.86 -6.82
N THR A 512 15.12 -18.26 -7.99
CA THR A 512 14.95 -16.81 -8.14
C THR A 512 13.74 -16.56 -9.01
N HIS A 513 12.80 -15.76 -8.53
CA HIS A 513 11.57 -15.41 -9.21
C HIS A 513 11.18 -13.96 -8.88
N GLU A 514 10.19 -13.42 -9.58
CA GLU A 514 9.59 -12.16 -9.18
C GLU A 514 8.50 -12.39 -8.14
N TRP A 515 8.45 -11.56 -7.11
CA TRP A 515 7.40 -11.64 -6.10
C TRP A 515 6.01 -11.49 -6.72
N GLY A 516 5.09 -12.41 -6.40
CA GLY A 516 3.76 -12.48 -7.01
C GLY A 516 3.73 -13.12 -8.40
N GLY A 517 4.90 -13.44 -8.97
CA GLY A 517 5.03 -14.24 -10.18
C GLY A 517 4.84 -15.74 -9.92
N LYS A 518 4.73 -16.49 -11.02
CA LYS A 518 4.71 -17.95 -11.02
C LYS A 518 5.82 -18.48 -11.91
N THR A 519 6.42 -19.58 -11.52
CA THR A 519 7.34 -20.35 -12.36
C THR A 519 6.53 -21.44 -13.04
N THR A 520 6.71 -21.60 -14.35
CA THR A 520 6.07 -22.63 -15.15
C THR A 520 7.14 -23.57 -15.70
N GLU A 521 7.01 -24.86 -15.41
CA GLU A 521 7.84 -25.92 -15.99
C GLU A 521 7.00 -26.70 -17.00
N THR A 522 7.52 -26.87 -18.22
CA THR A 522 6.83 -27.61 -19.29
C THR A 522 7.50 -28.96 -19.49
N HIS A 523 6.71 -30.01 -19.43
CA HIS A 523 7.15 -31.38 -19.65
C HIS A 523 6.64 -31.87 -21.00
N THR A 524 7.52 -32.57 -21.73
CA THR A 524 7.20 -33.24 -22.99
C THR A 524 7.30 -34.74 -22.80
N ASP A 525 6.30 -35.48 -23.26
CA ASP A 525 6.31 -36.94 -23.20
C ASP A 525 5.54 -37.53 -24.40
N SER A 526 5.59 -38.85 -24.58
CA SER A 526 4.85 -39.53 -25.63
C SER A 526 4.44 -40.94 -25.25
N ILE A 527 3.26 -41.36 -25.71
CA ILE A 527 2.73 -42.70 -25.47
C ILE A 527 2.37 -43.39 -26.78
N ALA A 528 2.82 -44.64 -26.94
CA ALA A 528 2.44 -45.47 -28.07
C ALA A 528 1.04 -46.05 -27.83
N VAL A 529 0.09 -45.68 -28.68
CA VAL A 529 -1.31 -46.12 -28.59
C VAL A 529 -1.61 -47.05 -29.76
N THR A 530 -2.17 -48.22 -29.47
CA THR A 530 -2.71 -49.13 -30.49
C THR A 530 -4.21 -49.19 -30.35
N VAL A 531 -4.93 -48.75 -31.38
CA VAL A 531 -6.40 -48.67 -31.37
C VAL A 531 -6.96 -49.66 -32.37
N THR A 532 -7.87 -50.52 -31.90
CA THR A 532 -8.68 -51.40 -32.73
C THR A 532 -10.06 -50.76 -32.93
N VAL A 533 -10.48 -50.64 -34.19
CA VAL A 533 -11.71 -49.94 -34.61
C VAL A 533 -12.61 -50.90 -35.38
N GLN A 534 -13.88 -50.98 -34.97
CA GLN A 534 -14.88 -51.86 -35.58
C GLN A 534 -15.20 -51.45 -37.03
N PRO A 535 -15.73 -52.37 -37.88
CA PRO A 535 -16.16 -52.03 -39.24
C PRO A 535 -17.13 -50.84 -39.27
N SER A 536 -16.99 -49.97 -40.26
CA SER A 536 -17.88 -48.80 -40.46
C SER A 536 -18.04 -47.93 -39.20
N SER A 537 -16.96 -47.74 -38.44
CA SER A 537 -16.98 -46.98 -37.20
C SER A 537 -15.72 -46.11 -37.04
N SER A 538 -15.72 -45.28 -36.00
CA SER A 538 -14.58 -44.47 -35.59
C SER A 538 -14.38 -44.56 -34.09
N LYS A 539 -13.13 -44.43 -33.65
CA LYS A 539 -12.76 -44.50 -32.23
C LYS A 539 -11.81 -43.38 -31.87
N VAL A 540 -12.03 -42.80 -30.69
CA VAL A 540 -11.16 -41.75 -30.14
C VAL A 540 -10.30 -42.36 -29.03
N ALA A 541 -9.00 -42.09 -29.08
CA ALA A 541 -8.08 -42.32 -27.98
C ALA A 541 -7.55 -40.98 -27.48
N GLU A 542 -7.68 -40.73 -26.17
CA GLU A 542 -7.31 -39.48 -25.52
C GLU A 542 -6.28 -39.76 -24.43
N VAL A 543 -5.22 -38.96 -24.40
CA VAL A 543 -4.32 -38.89 -23.25
C VAL A 543 -4.93 -37.89 -22.29
N VAL A 544 -5.23 -38.32 -21.07
CA VAL A 544 -5.77 -37.46 -20.01
C VAL A 544 -4.79 -37.42 -18.84
N GLY A 545 -4.79 -36.32 -18.10
CA GLY A 545 -4.06 -36.16 -16.84
C GLY A 545 -4.97 -35.55 -15.77
N ASN A 546 -4.74 -35.91 -14.52
CA ASN A 546 -5.42 -35.29 -13.39
C ASN A 546 -4.62 -34.04 -12.99
N ARG A 547 -5.30 -32.90 -12.91
CA ARG A 547 -4.66 -31.63 -12.53
C ARG A 547 -5.01 -31.30 -11.09
N TYR A 548 -3.98 -31.20 -10.25
CA TYR A 548 -4.13 -30.89 -8.84
C TYR A 548 -3.63 -29.47 -8.56
N THR A 549 -4.34 -28.74 -7.71
CA THR A 549 -3.85 -27.47 -7.15
C THR A 549 -3.65 -27.63 -5.65
N ILE A 550 -2.49 -27.21 -5.15
CA ILE A 550 -2.16 -27.20 -3.74
C ILE A 550 -1.92 -25.76 -3.26
N ASP A 551 -2.61 -25.36 -2.19
CA ASP A 551 -2.25 -24.21 -1.37
C ASP A 551 -1.68 -24.73 -0.05
N LEU A 552 -0.41 -24.42 0.22
CA LEU A 552 0.32 -24.89 1.38
C LEU A 552 0.94 -23.70 2.14
N PRO A 553 0.40 -23.33 3.32
CA PRO A 553 0.98 -22.27 4.13
C PRO A 553 2.42 -22.59 4.54
N TYR A 554 3.25 -21.56 4.68
CA TYR A 554 4.62 -21.71 5.19
C TYR A 554 5.01 -20.56 6.11
N THR A 555 5.96 -20.81 6.99
CA THR A 555 6.72 -19.79 7.72
C THR A 555 8.17 -19.78 7.26
N ALA A 556 8.84 -18.64 7.34
CA ALA A 556 10.22 -18.47 6.90
C ALA A 556 10.87 -17.25 7.55
N THR A 557 12.19 -17.18 7.45
CA THR A 557 12.93 -15.93 7.66
C THR A 557 13.02 -15.16 6.34
N MET A 558 12.58 -13.91 6.33
CA MET A 558 12.72 -13.01 5.19
C MET A 558 13.75 -11.92 5.47
N ILE A 559 14.62 -11.67 4.50
CA ILE A 559 15.53 -10.53 4.46
C ILE A 559 15.12 -9.64 3.29
N THR A 560 14.72 -8.42 3.59
CA THR A 560 14.45 -7.38 2.60
C THR A 560 15.72 -6.55 2.39
N HIS A 561 16.17 -6.44 1.15
CA HIS A 561 17.26 -5.55 0.76
C HIS A 561 16.66 -4.25 0.24
N TYR A 562 16.98 -3.12 0.86
CA TYR A 562 16.36 -1.84 0.55
C TYR A 562 17.17 -1.01 -0.44
N VAL A 563 16.48 -0.03 -1.01
CA VAL A 563 17.04 0.91 -1.97
C VAL A 563 18.19 1.75 -1.38
N ASP A 564 18.21 2.05 -0.10
CA ASP A 564 19.32 2.78 0.52
C ASP A 564 20.51 1.89 0.94
N GLY A 565 20.46 0.59 0.62
CA GLY A 565 21.47 -0.41 0.98
C GLY A 565 21.31 -1.01 2.38
N THR A 566 20.33 -0.53 3.16
CA THR A 566 19.98 -1.18 4.43
C THR A 566 19.26 -2.51 4.18
N THR A 567 19.22 -3.35 5.21
CA THR A 567 18.44 -4.60 5.18
C THR A 567 17.45 -4.65 6.34
N GLY A 568 16.31 -5.29 6.11
CA GLY A 568 15.31 -5.59 7.13
C GLY A 568 15.18 -7.11 7.26
N LYS A 569 15.14 -7.62 8.50
CA LYS A 569 14.94 -9.05 8.76
C LYS A 569 13.60 -9.26 9.46
N ARG A 570 12.82 -10.23 9.00
CA ARG A 570 11.59 -10.73 9.66
C ARG A 570 11.75 -12.23 9.89
N GLU A 571 11.72 -12.67 11.14
CA GLU A 571 11.93 -14.09 11.48
C GLU A 571 10.64 -14.93 11.34
N ASP A 572 9.48 -14.30 11.52
CA ASP A 572 8.16 -14.95 11.46
C ASP A 572 7.39 -14.57 10.18
N PHE A 573 8.07 -14.56 9.04
CA PHE A 573 7.41 -14.27 7.78
C PHE A 573 6.53 -15.45 7.37
N SER A 574 5.24 -15.23 7.19
CA SER A 574 4.30 -16.22 6.66
C SER A 574 4.02 -15.97 5.18
N GLY A 575 3.65 -17.02 4.46
CA GLY A 575 3.19 -16.95 3.08
C GLY A 575 2.45 -18.23 2.71
N THR A 576 2.03 -18.35 1.45
CA THR A 576 1.44 -19.59 0.93
C THR A 576 2.17 -19.99 -0.33
N PHE A 577 2.60 -21.23 -0.36
CA PHE A 577 3.02 -21.88 -1.58
C PHE A 577 1.78 -22.30 -2.38
N ARG A 578 1.74 -21.95 -3.66
CA ARG A 578 0.71 -22.43 -4.59
C ARG A 578 1.39 -23.25 -5.68
N GLY A 579 0.99 -24.51 -5.80
CA GLY A 579 1.45 -25.45 -6.83
C GLY A 579 0.30 -25.95 -7.69
N VAL A 580 0.57 -26.18 -8.97
CA VAL A 580 -0.29 -26.84 -9.95
C VAL A 580 0.51 -27.99 -10.54
N GLU A 581 0.01 -29.21 -10.39
CA GLU A 581 0.67 -30.43 -10.85
C GLU A 581 -0.23 -31.23 -11.77
N VAL A 582 0.38 -32.01 -12.67
CA VAL A 582 -0.35 -32.93 -13.56
C VAL A 582 0.17 -34.35 -13.37
N ASN A 583 -0.67 -35.19 -12.77
CA ASN A 583 -0.33 -36.59 -12.45
C ASN A 583 -1.31 -37.56 -13.10
N ASP A 584 -1.09 -38.87 -12.90
CA ASP A 584 -1.95 -39.96 -13.39
C ASP A 584 -2.23 -39.94 -14.91
N ILE A 585 -1.21 -39.59 -15.69
CA ILE A 585 -1.30 -39.53 -17.16
C ILE A 585 -1.60 -40.92 -17.70
N ARG A 586 -2.72 -41.04 -18.42
CA ARG A 586 -3.24 -42.32 -18.94
C ARG A 586 -3.97 -42.15 -20.26
N VAL A 587 -4.13 -43.25 -20.99
CA VAL A 587 -4.90 -43.30 -22.23
C VAL A 587 -6.31 -43.79 -21.94
N ILE A 588 -7.31 -43.04 -22.37
CA ILE A 588 -8.72 -43.44 -22.36
C ILE A 588 -9.17 -43.68 -23.80
N TYR A 589 -9.84 -44.82 -24.02
CA TYR A 589 -10.46 -45.14 -25.31
C TYR A 589 -11.96 -44.91 -25.21
N GLN A 590 -12.50 -44.04 -26.04
CA GLN A 590 -13.94 -43.82 -26.13
C GLN A 590 -14.62 -44.99 -26.87
N PRO A 591 -15.93 -45.21 -26.67
CA PRO A 591 -16.70 -46.18 -27.45
C PRO A 591 -16.63 -45.91 -28.96
N ASP A 592 -16.76 -46.96 -29.77
CA ASP A 592 -16.83 -46.84 -31.22
C ASP A 592 -18.11 -46.10 -31.65
N ILE A 593 -17.98 -45.12 -32.55
CA ILE A 593 -19.06 -44.33 -33.13
C ILE A 593 -19.29 -44.82 -34.56
N ILE A 594 -20.50 -45.30 -34.85
CA ILE A 594 -20.88 -45.81 -36.18
C ILE A 594 -20.90 -44.67 -37.20
N LEU A 595 -20.26 -44.89 -38.35
CA LEU A 595 -20.28 -43.97 -39.49
C LEU A 595 -21.65 -44.08 -40.18
N GLN A 596 -22.36 -42.96 -40.30
CA GLN A 596 -23.67 -42.88 -40.98
C GLN A 596 -23.54 -42.87 -42.50
#